data_AF-X1QY81-F1
#
_entry.id   AF-X1QY81-F1
#
_cell.length_a   1.000
_cell.length_b   1.000
_cell.length_c   1.000
_cell.angle_alpha   90.00
_cell.angle_beta   90.00
_cell.angle_gamma   90.00
#
_symmetry.space_group_name_H-M   'P 1'
#
loop_
_entity.id
_entity.type
_entity.pdbx_description
1 polymer ?
#
loop_
_entity_poly.entity_id
_entity_poly.type
_entity_poly.pdbx_seq_one_letter_code
_entity_poly.pdbx_strand_id
1 'polypeptide(L)'
;VEEKTTKANINVPLLKKIVRTKVSHFAEMLLSRGAESFDLEPGGEEDDPNSENLRLKMVYDLNNAEVERKIIPWLSNYETYGYAVLCVPWRLIEEKQKTGEKTYKDIILFDGPDIENVDVIKFLSDPFNKDLTSWKIFPKDNVPATYLRQKEKEGVYINIKELKDTSYPEFFKRSPLTSPKDSVHLLEYHGLVPQRLIEGEPNDTVDIDPFEEDYVWSISCINVSSISDLALALFDL
;
A
#
# COMPACT_ATOMS: atom_id res chain seq x y z
N VAL A 1 44.80 4.63 6.13
CA VAL A 1 44.15 5.94 6.25
C VAL A 1 42.69 5.66 6.51
N GLU A 2 42.23 5.80 7.76
CA GLU A 2 40.83 5.63 8.12
C GLU A 2 40.02 6.79 7.53
N GLU A 3 39.14 6.50 6.58
CA GLU A 3 38.11 7.44 6.13
C GLU A 3 37.11 7.67 7.28
N LYS A 4 37.36 8.72 8.06
CA LYS A 4 36.33 9.31 8.91
C LYS A 4 35.27 9.93 8.00
N THR A 5 34.25 9.16 7.64
CA THR A 5 33.00 9.72 7.11
C THR A 5 32.32 10.49 8.23
N THR A 6 32.68 11.77 8.35
CA THR A 6 31.92 12.76 9.11
C THR A 6 30.56 12.88 8.41
N LYS A 7 29.56 12.09 8.83
CA LYS A 7 28.16 12.39 8.53
C LYS A 7 27.88 13.72 9.20
N ALA A 8 27.97 14.81 8.44
CA ALA A 8 27.49 16.10 8.88
C ALA A 8 25.98 15.94 9.12
N ASN A 9 25.59 15.83 10.39
CA ASN A 9 24.19 15.98 10.78
C ASN A 9 23.85 17.46 10.56
N ILE A 10 23.51 17.82 9.32
CA ILE A 10 22.98 19.15 9.01
C ILE A 10 21.59 19.18 9.64
N ASN A 11 21.53 19.59 10.90
CA ASN A 11 20.28 19.96 11.52
C ASN A 11 19.88 21.31 10.89
N VAL A 12 18.88 21.30 10.03
CA VAL A 12 18.25 22.53 9.50
C VAL A 12 16.88 22.67 10.16
N PRO A 13 16.79 23.16 11.42
CA PRO A 13 15.51 23.41 12.09
C PRO A 13 14.56 24.29 11.25
N LEU A 14 15.14 25.18 10.44
CA LEU A 14 14.39 26.05 9.53
C LEU A 14 13.65 25.26 8.46
N LEU A 15 14.28 24.25 7.84
CA LEU A 15 13.64 23.38 6.85
C LEU A 15 12.47 22.64 7.47
N LYS A 16 12.68 22.04 8.64
CA LYS A 16 11.61 21.34 9.38
C LYS A 16 10.43 22.26 9.71
N LYS A 17 10.71 23.52 10.07
CA LYS A 17 9.68 24.53 10.32
C LYS A 17 8.92 24.88 9.04
N ILE A 18 9.63 25.14 7.94
CA ILE A 18 9.04 25.47 6.63
C ILE A 18 8.14 24.34 6.14
N VAL A 19 8.64 23.08 6.15
CA VAL A 19 7.88 21.91 5.73
C VAL A 19 6.59 21.79 6.55
N ARG A 20 6.67 21.87 7.88
CA ARG A 20 5.48 21.80 8.75
C ARG A 20 4.45 22.89 8.43
N THR A 21 4.90 24.14 8.31
CA THR A 21 4.00 25.26 8.01
C THR A 21 3.32 25.07 6.65
N LYS A 22 4.06 24.68 5.62
CA LYS A 22 3.50 24.44 4.28
C LYS A 22 2.55 23.24 4.26
N VAL A 23 2.91 22.13 4.88
CA VAL A 23 2.06 20.93 4.97
C VAL A 23 0.73 21.26 5.64
N SER A 24 0.74 21.99 6.76
CA SER A 24 -0.49 22.45 7.40
C SER A 24 -1.33 23.34 6.49
N HIS A 25 -0.70 24.29 5.80
CA HIS A 25 -1.40 25.17 4.87
C HIS A 25 -2.01 24.42 3.68
N PHE A 26 -1.27 23.49 3.08
CA PHE A 26 -1.78 22.66 1.99
C PHE A 26 -2.93 21.77 2.45
N ALA A 27 -2.85 21.19 3.65
CA ALA A 27 -3.94 20.40 4.20
C ALA A 27 -5.21 21.24 4.38
N GLU A 28 -5.09 22.45 4.93
CA GLU A 28 -6.21 23.39 5.08
C GLU A 28 -6.80 23.81 3.73
N MET A 29 -5.97 24.01 2.70
CA MET A 29 -6.43 24.35 1.35
C MET A 29 -7.15 23.18 0.67
N LEU A 30 -6.53 22.00 0.67
CA LEU A 30 -7.04 20.81 -0.03
C LEU A 30 -8.25 20.19 0.66
N LEU A 31 -8.28 20.23 1.99
CA LEU A 31 -9.33 19.65 2.83
C LEU A 31 -10.05 20.73 3.65
N SER A 32 -10.34 21.87 3.02
CA SER A 32 -11.02 23.00 3.67
C SER A 32 -12.39 22.66 4.29
N ARG A 33 -13.04 21.60 3.79
CA ARG A 33 -14.27 20.98 4.31
C ARG A 33 -14.07 19.50 4.65
N GLY A 34 -12.85 19.08 4.94
CA GLY A 34 -12.52 17.67 5.15
C GLY A 34 -12.82 16.83 3.91
N ALA A 35 -13.43 15.66 4.11
CA ALA A 35 -13.86 14.77 3.03
C ALA A 35 -14.85 15.40 2.03
N GLU A 36 -15.64 16.40 2.46
CA GLU A 36 -16.57 17.13 1.57
C GLU A 36 -15.86 18.07 0.58
N SER A 37 -14.54 18.21 0.70
CA SER A 37 -13.74 18.97 -0.27
C SER A 37 -13.57 18.24 -1.60
N PHE A 38 -13.88 16.93 -1.63
CA PHE A 38 -13.90 16.14 -2.85
C PHE A 38 -15.26 16.31 -3.54
N ASP A 39 -15.20 16.72 -4.80
CA ASP A 39 -16.38 16.92 -5.63
C ASP A 39 -16.33 16.01 -6.86
N LEU A 40 -17.49 15.72 -7.42
CA LEU A 40 -17.66 14.87 -8.59
C LEU A 40 -18.61 15.55 -9.56
N GLU A 41 -18.10 15.98 -10.70
CA GLU A 41 -18.93 16.48 -11.79
C GLU A 41 -19.51 15.29 -12.59
N PRO A 42 -20.81 15.35 -12.98
CA PRO A 42 -21.39 14.33 -13.84
C PRO A 42 -20.72 14.33 -15.22
N GLY A 43 -20.54 13.14 -15.80
CA GLY A 43 -20.00 12.98 -17.16
C GLY A 43 -20.98 13.46 -18.25
N GLY A 44 -22.28 13.42 -17.94
CA GLY A 44 -23.37 13.91 -18.79
C GLY A 44 -24.67 14.09 -17.99
N GLU A 45 -25.70 14.69 -18.60
CA GLU A 45 -26.99 15.00 -17.92
C GLU A 45 -27.71 13.76 -17.37
N GLU A 46 -27.50 12.60 -17.98
CA GLU A 46 -28.04 11.31 -17.55
C GLU A 46 -27.43 10.76 -16.27
N ASP A 47 -26.21 11.19 -15.92
CA ASP A 47 -25.48 10.77 -14.73
C ASP A 47 -25.78 11.66 -13.51
N ASP A 48 -26.40 12.83 -13.71
CA ASP A 48 -26.65 13.84 -12.68
C ASP A 48 -27.41 13.30 -11.44
N PRO A 49 -28.43 12.41 -11.57
CA PRO A 49 -29.07 11.82 -10.40
C PRO A 49 -28.17 10.84 -9.63
N ASN A 50 -27.19 10.22 -10.29
CA ASN A 50 -26.30 9.22 -9.70
C ASN A 50 -25.01 9.85 -9.14
N SER A 51 -24.57 10.98 -9.70
CA SER A 51 -23.36 11.71 -9.28
C SER A 51 -23.46 12.13 -7.82
N GLU A 52 -24.61 12.64 -7.39
CA GLU A 52 -24.83 13.06 -6.00
C GLU A 52 -24.78 11.89 -5.02
N ASN A 53 -25.40 10.75 -5.37
CA ASN A 53 -25.34 9.54 -4.54
C ASN A 53 -23.90 9.00 -4.43
N LEU A 54 -23.15 9.04 -5.53
CA LEU A 54 -21.75 8.64 -5.56
C LEU A 54 -20.88 9.60 -4.74
N ARG A 55 -21.13 10.92 -4.83
CA ARG A 55 -20.46 11.94 -4.01
C ARG A 55 -20.68 11.69 -2.53
N LEU A 56 -21.91 11.42 -2.10
CA LEU A 56 -22.22 11.08 -0.71
C LEU A 56 -21.51 9.79 -0.25
N LYS A 57 -21.44 8.78 -1.10
CA LYS A 57 -20.68 7.54 -0.82
C LYS A 57 -19.18 7.82 -0.71
N MET A 58 -18.61 8.63 -1.60
CA MET A 58 -17.19 9.02 -1.55
C MET A 58 -16.86 9.75 -0.25
N VAL A 59 -17.70 10.72 0.16
CA VAL A 59 -17.51 11.44 1.43
C VAL A 59 -17.58 10.47 2.61
N TYR A 60 -18.54 9.54 2.61
CA TYR A 60 -18.63 8.50 3.63
C TYR A 60 -17.36 7.63 3.67
N ASP A 61 -16.86 7.18 2.53
CA ASP A 61 -15.66 6.33 2.45
C ASP A 61 -14.40 7.06 2.90
N LEU A 62 -14.21 8.30 2.46
CA LEU A 62 -13.08 9.14 2.83
C LEU A 62 -13.05 9.45 4.34
N ASN A 63 -14.22 9.62 4.95
CA ASN A 63 -14.34 9.77 6.39
C ASN A 63 -13.93 8.49 7.13
N ASN A 64 -14.39 7.31 6.67
CA ASN A 64 -14.00 6.02 7.25
C ASN A 64 -12.52 5.68 7.02
N ALA A 65 -11.94 6.14 5.90
CA ALA A 65 -10.51 6.05 5.61
C ALA A 65 -9.67 7.08 6.40
N GLU A 66 -10.30 7.99 7.13
CA GLU A 66 -9.65 9.05 7.94
C GLU A 66 -8.74 9.94 7.07
N VAL A 67 -9.22 10.37 5.90
CA VAL A 67 -8.43 11.10 4.89
C VAL A 67 -7.68 12.30 5.46
N GLU A 68 -8.31 13.08 6.34
CA GLU A 68 -7.71 14.28 6.95
C GLU A 68 -6.44 13.96 7.74
N ARG A 69 -6.41 12.80 8.41
CA ARG A 69 -5.22 12.34 9.13
C ARG A 69 -4.21 11.73 8.18
N LYS A 70 -4.68 10.91 7.24
CA LYS A 70 -3.82 10.08 6.38
C LYS A 70 -3.20 10.84 5.20
N ILE A 71 -3.70 12.02 4.83
CA ILE A 71 -3.08 12.87 3.80
C ILE A 71 -1.81 13.59 4.31
N ILE A 72 -1.67 13.81 5.62
CA ILE A 72 -0.59 14.63 6.19
C ILE A 72 0.80 14.04 5.91
N PRO A 73 1.05 12.72 6.13
CA PRO A 73 2.33 12.12 5.77
C PRO A 73 2.61 12.18 4.27
N TRP A 74 1.58 12.08 3.42
CA TRP A 74 1.70 12.18 1.97
C TRP A 74 2.15 13.59 1.55
N LEU A 75 1.50 14.63 2.07
CA LEU A 75 1.91 16.03 1.85
C LEU A 75 3.34 16.28 2.36
N SER A 76 3.71 15.69 3.50
CA SER A 76 5.06 15.80 4.03
C SER A 76 6.10 15.15 3.11
N ASN A 77 5.80 13.99 2.53
CA ASN A 77 6.67 13.35 1.55
C ASN A 77 6.81 14.20 0.30
N TYR A 78 5.69 14.75 -0.20
CA TYR A 78 5.69 15.60 -1.38
C TYR A 78 6.55 16.86 -1.17
N GLU A 79 6.37 17.57 -0.07
CA GLU A 79 7.16 18.78 0.22
C GLU A 79 8.64 18.46 0.50
N THR A 80 8.96 17.28 1.01
CA THR A 80 10.35 16.90 1.32
C THR A 80 11.11 16.38 0.11
N TYR A 81 10.47 15.56 -0.73
CA TYR A 81 11.12 14.82 -1.81
C TYR A 81 10.70 15.27 -3.21
N GLY A 82 9.67 16.11 -3.33
CA GLY A 82 9.09 16.53 -4.61
C GLY A 82 8.12 15.53 -5.22
N TYR A 83 7.89 14.38 -4.56
CA TYR A 83 6.94 13.36 -4.98
C TYR A 83 6.39 12.59 -3.78
N ALA A 84 5.19 12.06 -3.92
CA ALA A 84 4.53 11.22 -2.91
C ALA A 84 3.52 10.29 -3.55
N VAL A 85 3.36 9.10 -2.99
CA VAL A 85 2.46 8.05 -3.50
C VAL A 85 1.54 7.58 -2.38
N LEU A 86 0.26 7.40 -2.69
CA LEU A 86 -0.72 6.73 -1.85
C LEU A 86 -1.06 5.38 -2.46
N CYS A 87 -1.20 4.37 -1.61
CA CYS A 87 -1.87 3.13 -1.96
C CYS A 87 -3.31 3.21 -1.43
N VAL A 88 -4.28 2.77 -2.22
CA VAL A 88 -5.70 2.75 -1.86
C VAL A 88 -6.18 1.29 -1.79
N PRO A 89 -5.87 0.56 -0.71
CA PRO A 89 -6.31 -0.82 -0.56
C PRO A 89 -7.79 -0.90 -0.19
N TRP A 90 -8.39 -2.06 -0.38
CA TRP A 90 -9.70 -2.36 0.18
C TRP A 90 -9.61 -2.66 1.68
N ARG A 91 -10.65 -2.32 2.47
CA ARG A 91 -10.72 -2.54 3.92
C ARG A 91 -12.11 -3.03 4.32
N LEU A 92 -12.13 -4.10 5.11
CA LEU A 92 -13.33 -4.68 5.67
C LEU A 92 -13.31 -4.56 7.20
N ILE A 93 -14.36 -3.99 7.77
CA ILE A 93 -14.56 -3.88 9.22
C ILE A 93 -15.80 -4.68 9.60
N GLU A 94 -15.62 -5.71 10.41
CA GLU A 94 -16.69 -6.56 10.92
C GLU A 94 -16.79 -6.46 12.44
N GLU A 95 -18.02 -6.42 12.95
CA GLU A 95 -18.30 -6.50 14.39
C GLU A 95 -19.24 -7.67 14.70
N LYS A 96 -18.98 -8.32 15.84
CA LYS A 96 -19.86 -9.38 16.36
C LYS A 96 -21.00 -8.77 17.14
N GLN A 97 -22.19 -8.75 16.54
CA GLN A 97 -23.40 -8.36 17.27
C GLN A 97 -24.05 -9.58 17.92
N LYS A 98 -24.36 -9.46 19.21
CA LYS A 98 -25.12 -10.46 19.95
C LYS A 98 -26.59 -10.44 19.48
N THR A 99 -27.06 -11.54 18.90
CA THR A 99 -28.43 -11.68 18.38
C THR A 99 -29.33 -12.51 19.29
N GLY A 100 -28.76 -13.18 20.29
CA GLY A 100 -29.46 -14.02 21.26
C GLY A 100 -28.56 -14.39 22.43
N GLU A 101 -29.02 -15.25 23.34
CA GLU A 101 -28.34 -15.51 24.62
C GLU A 101 -26.91 -16.06 24.44
N LYS A 102 -26.68 -16.88 23.38
CA LYS A 102 -25.39 -17.46 22.98
C LYS A 102 -25.10 -17.34 21.47
N THR A 103 -25.86 -16.55 20.72
CA THR A 103 -25.69 -16.40 19.28
C THR A 103 -25.10 -15.03 18.95
N TYR A 104 -24.07 -15.04 18.10
CA TYR A 104 -23.44 -13.86 17.56
C TYR A 104 -23.52 -13.93 16.04
N LYS A 105 -23.76 -12.78 15.40
CA LYS A 105 -23.72 -12.63 13.96
C LYS A 105 -22.64 -11.60 13.63
N ASP A 106 -21.82 -11.90 12.63
CA ASP A 106 -20.88 -10.93 12.07
C ASP A 106 -21.67 -9.92 11.24
N ILE A 107 -21.43 -8.63 11.51
CA ILE A 107 -22.04 -7.51 10.82
C ILE A 107 -20.94 -6.66 10.20
N ILE A 108 -21.06 -6.41 8.91
CA ILE A 108 -20.16 -5.54 8.18
C ILE A 108 -20.51 -4.10 8.55
N LEU A 109 -19.57 -3.42 9.22
CA LEU A 109 -19.66 -2.01 9.57
C LEU A 109 -19.15 -1.12 8.43
N PHE A 110 -18.13 -1.60 7.72
CA PHE A 110 -17.51 -0.88 6.62
C PHE A 110 -16.91 -1.87 5.62
N ASP A 111 -17.13 -1.59 4.34
CA ASP A 111 -16.61 -2.37 3.22
C ASP A 111 -16.32 -1.38 2.08
N GLY A 112 -15.06 -1.00 1.94
CA GLY A 112 -14.70 0.12 1.07
C GLY A 112 -13.20 0.43 1.03
N PRO A 113 -12.82 1.49 0.31
CA PRO A 113 -11.42 1.87 0.16
C PRO A 113 -10.85 2.43 1.47
N ASP A 114 -9.55 2.20 1.67
CA ASP A 114 -8.75 2.82 2.71
C ASP A 114 -7.55 3.55 2.09
N ILE A 115 -6.79 4.30 2.89
CA ILE A 115 -5.61 5.02 2.44
C ILE A 115 -4.38 4.52 3.20
N GLU A 116 -3.31 4.20 2.48
CA GLU A 116 -2.00 3.86 3.03
C GLU A 116 -0.91 4.73 2.40
N ASN A 117 -0.01 5.27 3.23
CA ASN A 117 1.11 6.07 2.75
C ASN A 117 2.27 5.17 2.34
N VAL A 118 2.80 5.40 1.15
CA VAL A 118 3.93 4.63 0.63
C VAL A 118 5.23 5.28 1.09
N ASP A 119 6.18 4.45 1.55
CA ASP A 119 7.55 4.88 1.76
C ASP A 119 8.23 5.08 0.40
N VAL A 120 8.26 6.34 -0.03
CA VAL A 120 8.81 6.76 -1.32
C VAL A 120 10.29 6.39 -1.50
N ILE A 121 11.06 6.23 -0.42
CA ILE A 121 12.48 5.84 -0.51
C ILE A 121 12.61 4.38 -0.97
N LYS A 122 11.62 3.54 -0.67
CA LYS A 122 11.60 2.11 -1.01
C LYS A 122 10.77 1.80 -2.23
N PHE A 123 9.88 2.71 -2.63
CA PHE A 123 9.02 2.54 -3.78
C PHE A 123 9.82 2.54 -5.09
N LEU A 124 9.64 1.51 -5.90
CA LEU A 124 10.19 1.43 -7.24
C LEU A 124 9.03 1.45 -8.24
N SER A 125 9.17 2.23 -9.30
CA SER A 125 8.22 2.28 -10.40
C SER A 125 8.98 2.33 -11.72
N ASP A 126 8.30 1.95 -12.80
CA ASP A 126 8.86 2.01 -14.15
C ASP A 126 9.44 3.40 -14.47
N PRO A 127 10.77 3.52 -14.66
CA PRO A 127 11.40 4.80 -14.94
C PRO A 127 11.08 5.35 -16.32
N PHE A 128 10.54 4.53 -17.23
CA PHE A 128 10.14 4.93 -18.57
C PHE A 128 8.68 5.38 -18.63
N ASN A 129 7.90 5.17 -17.57
CA ASN A 129 6.56 5.69 -17.47
C ASN A 129 6.51 6.91 -16.53
N LYS A 130 5.88 7.98 -17.01
CA LYS A 130 5.73 9.23 -16.25
C LYS A 130 4.57 9.18 -15.26
N ASP A 131 3.65 8.24 -15.45
CA ASP A 131 2.52 8.03 -14.57
C ASP A 131 2.64 6.69 -13.82
N LEU A 132 1.64 6.40 -12.98
CA LEU A 132 1.55 5.16 -12.22
C LEU A 132 0.72 4.11 -12.97
N THR A 133 0.74 4.04 -14.30
CA THR A 133 0.01 3.01 -15.07
C THR A 133 0.87 1.80 -15.43
N SER A 134 2.19 1.85 -15.26
CA SER A 134 3.08 0.70 -15.47
C SER A 134 3.31 -0.11 -14.18
N TRP A 135 4.29 -1.01 -14.16
CA TRP A 135 4.62 -1.81 -12.99
C TRP A 135 5.17 -0.96 -11.83
N LYS A 136 4.93 -1.43 -10.61
CA LYS A 136 5.49 -0.89 -9.37
C LYS A 136 5.89 -2.01 -8.43
N ILE A 137 6.86 -1.74 -7.57
CA ILE A 137 7.31 -2.65 -6.53
C ILE A 137 7.29 -1.92 -5.19
N PHE A 138 6.68 -2.56 -4.21
CA PHE A 138 6.64 -2.10 -2.82
C PHE A 138 7.41 -3.08 -1.94
N PRO A 139 8.65 -2.75 -1.55
CA PRO A 139 9.35 -3.45 -0.47
C PRO A 139 8.69 -3.08 0.86
N LYS A 140 8.07 -4.06 1.51
CA LYS A 140 7.43 -3.88 2.83
C LYS A 140 8.19 -4.68 3.88
N ASP A 141 8.70 -3.96 4.89
CA ASP A 141 9.46 -4.53 5.99
C ASP A 141 8.57 -4.82 7.20
N ASN A 142 8.82 -5.94 7.89
CA ASN A 142 8.16 -6.32 9.14
C ASN A 142 6.62 -6.30 9.03
N VAL A 143 6.06 -6.81 7.93
CA VAL A 143 4.61 -6.84 7.75
C VAL A 143 4.02 -7.91 8.67
N PRO A 144 3.10 -7.56 9.57
CA PRO A 144 2.50 -8.56 10.48
C PRO A 144 1.70 -9.60 9.70
N ALA A 145 1.86 -10.88 10.03
CA ALA A 145 1.07 -11.95 9.43
C ALA A 145 -0.44 -11.77 9.64
N THR A 146 -0.84 -11.12 10.74
CA THR A 146 -2.24 -10.76 11.02
C THR A 146 -2.80 -9.78 10.00
N TYR A 147 -2.01 -8.80 9.54
CA TYR A 147 -2.40 -7.87 8.49
C TYR A 147 -2.59 -8.60 7.16
N LEU A 148 -1.65 -9.46 6.77
CA LEU A 148 -1.75 -10.21 5.51
C LEU A 148 -2.97 -11.14 5.50
N ARG A 149 -3.26 -11.83 6.61
CA ARG A 149 -4.47 -12.66 6.75
C ARG A 149 -5.76 -11.83 6.70
N GLN A 150 -5.74 -10.61 7.21
CA GLN A 150 -6.87 -9.71 7.09
C GLN A 150 -7.07 -9.29 5.62
N LYS A 151 -5.99 -8.96 4.91
CA LYS A 151 -6.02 -8.61 3.48
C LYS A 151 -6.46 -9.78 2.59
N GLU A 152 -6.13 -11.02 2.98
CA GLU A 152 -6.66 -12.23 2.34
C GLU A 152 -8.19 -12.35 2.50
N LYS A 153 -8.73 -12.07 3.69
CA LYS A 153 -10.19 -12.02 3.90
C LYS A 153 -10.87 -10.90 3.12
N GLU A 154 -10.17 -9.79 2.92
CA GLU A 154 -10.61 -8.66 2.09
C GLU A 154 -10.52 -8.96 0.58
N GLY A 155 -10.05 -10.14 0.18
CA GLY A 155 -9.91 -10.56 -1.21
C GLY A 155 -8.73 -9.92 -1.95
N VAL A 156 -7.83 -9.23 -1.23
CA VAL A 156 -6.66 -8.56 -1.83
C VAL A 156 -5.56 -9.57 -2.17
N TYR A 157 -5.37 -10.57 -1.31
CA TYR A 157 -4.39 -11.63 -1.50
C TYR A 157 -5.03 -13.00 -1.46
N ILE A 158 -4.33 -13.99 -2.00
CA ILE A 158 -4.67 -15.41 -1.91
C ILE A 158 -3.46 -16.20 -1.39
N ASN A 159 -3.72 -17.29 -0.68
CA ASN A 159 -2.70 -18.23 -0.19
C ASN A 159 -1.61 -17.60 0.71
N ILE A 160 -1.97 -16.62 1.53
CA ILE A 160 -1.02 -15.97 2.48
C ILE A 160 -0.38 -16.98 3.44
N LYS A 161 -1.06 -18.09 3.72
CA LYS A 161 -0.55 -19.22 4.52
C LYS A 161 0.78 -19.82 4.01
N GLU A 162 1.10 -19.64 2.73
CA GLU A 162 2.32 -20.19 2.11
C GLU A 162 3.55 -19.28 2.31
N LEU A 163 3.33 -18.03 2.71
CA LEU A 163 4.41 -17.12 3.07
C LEU A 163 5.07 -17.61 4.37
N LYS A 164 6.33 -18.07 4.24
CA LYS A 164 7.16 -18.44 5.39
C LYS A 164 7.55 -17.21 6.21
N ASP A 165 7.65 -17.36 7.52
CA ASP A 165 8.25 -16.31 8.37
C ASP A 165 9.70 -16.06 7.94
N THR A 166 10.04 -14.81 7.64
CA THR A 166 11.42 -14.42 7.32
C THR A 166 12.05 -13.68 8.49
N SER A 167 13.11 -14.26 9.04
CA SER A 167 14.05 -13.51 9.86
C SER A 167 15.09 -12.83 8.95
N TYR A 168 15.20 -11.51 9.03
CA TYR A 168 16.24 -10.74 8.32
C TYR A 168 17.64 -11.34 8.57
N PRO A 169 18.52 -11.44 7.56
CA PRO A 169 19.92 -11.80 7.80
C PRO A 169 20.60 -10.64 8.52
N GLU A 170 20.80 -10.76 9.85
CA GLU A 170 21.64 -10.03 10.85
C GLU A 170 22.32 -8.66 10.55
N PHE A 171 22.06 -7.96 9.45
CA PHE A 171 22.84 -6.81 8.98
C PHE A 171 22.43 -5.48 9.63
N PHE A 172 21.27 -5.45 10.28
CA PHE A 172 20.88 -4.36 11.16
C PHE A 172 20.50 -4.92 12.53
N LYS A 173 21.51 -5.20 13.37
CA LYS A 173 21.33 -5.36 14.82
C LYS A 173 20.83 -4.04 15.43
N ARG A 174 19.56 -3.71 15.22
CA ARG A 174 18.77 -3.07 16.28
C ARG A 174 18.44 -4.17 17.28
N SER A 175 18.55 -3.83 18.56
CA SER A 175 18.47 -4.72 19.72
C SER A 175 17.49 -5.90 19.54
N PRO A 176 17.86 -7.15 19.91
CA PRO A 176 17.06 -8.37 19.74
C PRO A 176 15.76 -8.42 20.57
N LEU A 177 15.34 -7.31 21.18
CA LEU A 177 14.17 -7.20 22.04
C LEU A 177 12.89 -6.76 21.33
N THR A 178 12.94 -6.44 20.03
CA THR A 178 11.79 -5.86 19.30
C THR A 178 11.44 -6.53 17.98
N SER A 179 12.10 -7.61 17.57
CA SER A 179 11.69 -8.34 16.37
C SER A 179 10.31 -8.96 16.61
N PRO A 180 9.24 -8.53 15.92
CA PRO A 180 7.93 -9.10 16.12
C PRO A 180 8.00 -10.59 15.77
N LYS A 181 7.53 -11.45 16.66
CA LYS A 181 7.17 -12.81 16.25
C LYS A 181 6.04 -12.67 15.23
N ASP A 182 6.07 -13.45 14.16
CA ASP A 182 5.03 -13.49 13.10
C ASP A 182 4.99 -12.24 12.19
N SER A 183 6.15 -11.76 11.72
CA SER A 183 6.23 -10.76 10.65
C SER A 183 7.05 -11.25 9.46
N VAL A 184 6.65 -10.84 8.25
CA VAL A 184 7.26 -11.24 6.97
C VAL A 184 7.85 -10.00 6.28
N HIS A 185 8.97 -10.19 5.59
CA HIS A 185 9.51 -9.24 4.63
C HIS A 185 9.03 -9.64 3.24
N LEU A 186 8.39 -8.71 2.54
CA LEU A 186 7.75 -9.01 1.27
C LEU A 186 8.08 -7.95 0.22
N LEU A 187 8.24 -8.41 -1.02
CA LEU A 187 8.11 -7.58 -2.19
C LEU A 187 6.71 -7.75 -2.76
N GLU A 188 6.02 -6.64 -2.92
CA GLU A 188 4.73 -6.61 -3.56
C GLU A 188 4.87 -5.96 -4.93
N TYR A 189 4.72 -6.76 -5.98
CA TYR A 189 4.71 -6.32 -7.36
C TYR A 189 3.28 -6.01 -7.79
N HIS A 190 3.08 -4.84 -8.39
CA HIS A 190 1.82 -4.40 -8.98
C HIS A 190 2.06 -4.21 -10.46
N GLY A 191 1.51 -5.07 -11.30
CA GLY A 191 1.84 -5.06 -12.72
C GLY A 191 1.05 -6.06 -13.52
N LEU A 192 1.37 -6.13 -14.81
CA LEU A 192 0.92 -7.21 -15.67
C LEU A 192 1.73 -8.47 -15.37
N VAL A 193 1.05 -9.60 -15.31
CA VAL A 193 1.66 -10.93 -15.25
C VAL A 193 0.94 -11.85 -16.24
N PRO A 194 1.64 -12.85 -16.83
CA PRO A 194 1.02 -13.87 -17.65
C PRO A 194 -0.15 -14.54 -16.91
N GLN A 195 -1.33 -14.58 -17.53
CA GLN A 195 -2.56 -15.10 -16.94
C GLN A 195 -2.38 -16.55 -16.46
N ARG A 196 -1.64 -17.35 -17.22
CA ARG A 196 -1.33 -18.75 -16.91
C ARG A 196 -0.45 -18.96 -15.67
N LEU A 197 0.20 -17.91 -15.15
CA LEU A 197 0.88 -17.99 -13.84
C LEU A 197 -0.08 -17.89 -12.66
N ILE A 198 -1.24 -17.28 -12.87
CA ILE A 198 -2.28 -17.13 -11.84
C ILE A 198 -3.27 -18.28 -11.93
N GLU A 199 -3.55 -18.74 -13.15
CA GLU A 199 -4.46 -19.84 -13.42
C GLU A 199 -3.76 -21.20 -13.30
N GLY A 200 -4.34 -22.10 -12.49
CA GLY A 200 -3.83 -23.46 -12.32
C GLY A 200 -3.64 -23.85 -10.87
N GLU A 201 -3.06 -25.03 -10.64
CA GLU A 201 -2.68 -25.48 -9.31
C GLU A 201 -1.26 -24.99 -8.97
N PRO A 202 -0.93 -24.69 -7.69
CA PRO A 202 0.37 -24.13 -7.30
C PRO A 202 1.62 -24.93 -7.68
N ASN A 203 1.45 -26.22 -8.04
CA ASN A 203 2.54 -27.12 -8.41
C ASN A 203 2.65 -27.34 -9.92
N ASP A 204 1.84 -26.66 -10.72
CA ASP A 204 1.87 -26.79 -12.17
C ASP A 204 3.16 -26.17 -12.72
N THR A 205 3.78 -26.88 -13.65
CA THR A 205 4.92 -26.33 -14.42
C THR A 205 4.34 -25.69 -15.67
N VAL A 206 4.42 -24.37 -15.73
CA VAL A 206 3.91 -23.59 -16.86
C VAL A 206 5.10 -23.12 -17.68
N ASP A 207 5.13 -23.54 -18.95
CA ASP A 207 6.04 -22.96 -19.95
C ASP A 207 5.40 -21.69 -20.51
N ILE A 208 6.10 -20.58 -20.38
CA ILE A 208 5.61 -19.22 -20.64
C ILE A 208 6.42 -18.62 -21.78
N ASP A 209 5.73 -18.28 -22.87
CA ASP A 209 6.31 -17.45 -23.91
C ASP A 209 5.86 -15.99 -23.72
N PRO A 210 6.73 -15.08 -23.26
CA PRO A 210 6.32 -13.71 -22.95
C PRO A 210 5.77 -12.92 -24.14
N PHE A 211 5.90 -13.42 -25.37
CA PHE A 211 5.39 -12.77 -26.58
C PHE A 211 4.02 -13.29 -27.02
N GLU A 212 3.57 -14.45 -26.53
CA GLU A 212 2.30 -15.08 -26.92
C GLU A 212 1.29 -15.18 -25.77
N GLU A 213 1.65 -14.69 -24.58
CA GLU A 213 0.81 -14.80 -23.39
C GLU A 213 -0.23 -13.67 -23.29
N ASP A 214 -1.40 -14.02 -22.76
CA ASP A 214 -2.38 -13.04 -22.28
C ASP A 214 -1.93 -12.54 -20.90
N TYR A 215 -1.91 -11.22 -20.73
CA TYR A 215 -1.46 -10.59 -19.49
C TYR A 215 -2.62 -9.99 -18.72
N VAL A 216 -2.63 -10.18 -17.40
CA VAL A 216 -3.64 -9.63 -16.50
C VAL A 216 -3.00 -8.79 -15.41
N TRP A 217 -3.72 -7.76 -14.96
CA TRP A 217 -3.30 -6.95 -13.82
C TRP A 217 -3.36 -7.77 -12.53
N SER A 218 -2.25 -7.80 -11.80
CA SER A 218 -2.12 -8.59 -10.58
C SER A 218 -1.28 -7.89 -9.52
N ILE A 219 -1.54 -8.27 -8.27
CA ILE A 219 -0.70 -8.00 -7.12
C ILE A 219 -0.04 -9.32 -6.73
N SER A 220 1.29 -9.38 -6.82
CA SER A 220 2.06 -10.56 -6.50
C SER A 220 2.98 -10.30 -5.31
N CYS A 221 2.92 -11.16 -4.30
CA CYS A 221 3.78 -11.07 -3.12
C CYS A 221 4.85 -12.14 -3.16
N ILE A 222 6.11 -11.72 -3.17
CA ILE A 222 7.26 -12.62 -3.10
C ILE A 222 7.89 -12.48 -1.72
N ASN A 223 8.13 -13.62 -1.08
CA ASN A 223 8.84 -13.67 0.18
C ASN A 223 10.35 -13.54 -0.07
N VAL A 224 10.99 -12.57 0.58
CA VAL A 224 12.38 -12.24 0.26
C VAL A 224 13.25 -12.44 1.49
N SER A 225 14.09 -13.46 1.45
CA SER A 225 15.06 -13.73 2.52
C SER A 225 16.29 -12.83 2.47
N SER A 226 16.61 -12.20 1.33
CA SER A 226 17.74 -11.29 1.17
C SER A 226 17.59 -10.32 -0.02
N ILE A 227 18.30 -9.19 0.00
CA ILE A 227 18.39 -8.26 -1.15
C ILE A 227 18.93 -8.95 -2.42
N SER A 228 19.69 -10.04 -2.27
CA SER A 228 20.14 -10.87 -3.39
C SER A 228 18.98 -11.58 -4.08
N ASP A 229 18.00 -12.06 -3.29
CA ASP A 229 16.77 -12.68 -3.81
C ASP A 229 15.88 -11.64 -4.51
N LEU A 230 15.96 -10.36 -4.10
CA LEU A 230 15.27 -9.24 -4.75
C LEU A 230 15.82 -8.93 -6.14
N ALA A 231 17.13 -9.09 -6.36
CA ALA A 231 17.71 -8.96 -7.69
C ALA A 231 17.33 -10.16 -8.57
N LEU A 232 17.42 -11.38 -8.05
CA LEU A 232 17.02 -12.60 -8.79
C LEU A 232 15.53 -12.56 -9.17
N ALA A 233 14.65 -12.21 -8.26
CA ALA A 233 13.20 -12.12 -8.52
C ALA A 233 12.80 -11.06 -9.55
N LEU A 234 13.63 -10.02 -9.77
CA LEU A 234 13.33 -8.93 -10.70
C LEU A 234 14.02 -9.08 -12.06
N PHE A 235 15.05 -9.92 -12.16
CA PHE A 235 15.83 -10.12 -13.39
C PHE A 235 15.66 -11.51 -14.02
N ASP A 236 15.06 -12.46 -13.30
CA ASP A 236 14.66 -13.78 -13.85
C ASP A 236 13.14 -13.86 -14.18
N LEU A 237 12.41 -12.75 -14.11
CA LEU A 237 11.06 -12.55 -14.70
C LEU A 237 11.20 -11.84 -16.06
#